data_AF-A0A1F6VFK8-F1
#
_entry.id   AF-A0A1F6VFK8-F1
#
_cell.length_a   1.000
_cell.length_b   1.000
_cell.length_c   1.000
_cell.angle_alpha   90.00
_cell.angle_beta   90.00
_cell.angle_gamma   90.00
#
_symmetry.space_group_name_H-M   'P 1'
#
loop_
_entity.id
_entity.type
_entity.pdbx_description
1 polymer ?
#
loop_
_entity_poly.entity_id
_entity_poly.type
_entity_poly.pdbx_seq_one_letter_code
_entity_poly.pdbx_strand_id
1 'polypeptide(L)' 'MERKSSKSETREKTPTRTIEELESMLEFAVSQIAKLNEAGSKDKTLLEYLNTKKIQAETEIARLRALKPK' A
#
# COMPACT_ATOMS: atom_id res chain seq x y z
N MET A 1 19.75 -20.80 -38.01
CA MET A 1 20.16 -20.99 -36.60
C MET A 1 19.83 -19.71 -35.82
N GLU A 2 18.98 -19.90 -34.82
CA GLU A 2 18.79 -19.16 -33.55
C GLU A 2 18.76 -17.62 -33.56
N ARG A 3 17.55 -17.05 -33.67
CA ARG A 3 17.27 -15.66 -33.26
C ARG A 3 17.11 -15.64 -31.74
N LYS A 4 17.99 -14.91 -31.06
CA LYS A 4 17.98 -14.71 -29.61
C LYS A 4 16.65 -14.09 -29.18
N SER A 5 15.91 -14.80 -28.33
CA SER A 5 14.79 -14.26 -27.56
C SER A 5 15.31 -13.17 -26.63
N SER A 6 14.99 -11.91 -26.91
CA SER A 6 15.00 -10.85 -25.90
C SER A 6 13.54 -10.46 -25.68
N LYS A 7 12.90 -11.21 -24.79
CA LYS A 7 11.58 -10.91 -24.25
C LYS A 7 11.77 -9.69 -23.35
N SER A 8 11.74 -8.51 -23.95
CA SER A 8 11.75 -7.25 -23.23
C SER A 8 10.44 -7.19 -22.44
N GLU A 9 10.49 -7.64 -21.18
CA GLU A 9 9.49 -7.31 -20.17
C GLU A 9 9.43 -5.78 -20.10
N THR A 10 8.47 -5.18 -20.80
CA THR A 10 7.89 -3.92 -20.42
C THR A 10 7.25 -4.13 -19.06
N ARG A 11 8.07 -4.10 -18.00
CA ARG A 11 7.62 -3.79 -16.66
C ARG A 11 7.09 -2.37 -16.74
N GLU A 12 5.80 -2.25 -17.01
CA GLU A 12 5.04 -1.06 -16.66
C GLU A 12 5.45 -0.69 -15.24
N LYS A 13 6.27 0.36 -15.13
CA LYS A 13 6.61 0.96 -13.85
C LYS A 13 5.34 1.66 -13.38
N THR A 14 4.37 0.88 -12.90
CA THR A 14 3.46 1.38 -11.88
C THR A 14 4.38 1.95 -10.80
N PRO A 15 4.23 3.24 -10.43
CA PRO A 15 5.08 3.84 -9.41
C PRO A 15 4.90 2.98 -8.16
N THR A 16 5.90 2.16 -7.88
CA THR A 16 5.92 1.33 -6.70
C THR A 16 6.15 2.31 -5.57
N ARG A 17 5.08 2.61 -4.82
CA ARG A 17 5.20 3.45 -3.63
C ARG A 17 6.32 2.90 -2.78
N THR A 18 7.19 3.78 -2.33
CA THR A 18 8.25 3.42 -1.40
C THR A 18 7.63 2.92 -0.10
N ILE A 19 8.40 2.13 0.67
CA ILE A 19 7.95 1.66 1.98
C ILE A 19 7.62 2.86 2.88
N GLU A 20 8.42 3.94 2.82
CA GLU A 20 8.16 5.18 3.58
C GLU A 20 6.83 5.85 3.19
N GLU A 21 6.51 5.94 1.90
CA GLU A 21 5.21 6.48 1.46
C GLU A 21 4.05 5.62 1.95
N LEU A 22 4.19 4.30 1.93
CA LEU A 22 3.16 3.39 2.43
C LEU A 22 3.02 3.46 3.95
N GLU A 23 4.12 3.61 4.69
CA GLU A 23 4.12 3.79 6.14
C GLU A 23 3.44 5.11 6.53
N SER A 24 3.70 6.19 5.78
CA SER A 24 3.02 7.47 5.97
C SER A 24 1.51 7.38 5.68
N MET A 25 1.11 6.66 4.62
CA MET A 25 -0.30 6.38 4.33
C MET A 25 -0.97 5.56 5.43
N LEU A 26 -0.25 4.57 5.97
CA LEU A 26 -0.73 3.72 7.06
C LEU A 26 -0.94 4.53 8.33
N GLU A 27 0.05 5.34 8.71
CA GLU A 27 -0.03 6.23 9.88
C GLU A 27 -1.18 7.22 9.76
N PHE A 28 -1.35 7.83 8.58
CA PHE A 28 -2.48 8.72 8.31
C PHE A 28 -3.82 7.99 8.50
N ALA A 29 -3.99 6.81 7.91
CA ALA A 29 -5.23 6.05 8.02
C ALA A 29 -5.55 5.68 9.47
N VAL A 30 -4.55 5.20 10.23
CA VAL A 30 -4.68 4.86 11.65
C VAL A 30 -5.03 6.09 12.50
N SER A 31 -4.35 7.22 12.27
CA SER A 31 -4.63 8.47 12.99
C SER A 31 -6.05 8.97 12.75
N GLN A 32 -6.54 8.91 11.50
CA GLN A 32 -7.91 9.33 11.19
C GLN A 32 -8.95 8.39 11.82
N ILE A 33 -8.72 7.06 11.81
CA ILE A 33 -9.61 6.10 12.48
C ILE A 33 -9.66 6.39 13.99
N ALA A 34 -8.52 6.65 14.63
CA ALA A 34 -8.46 7.01 16.03
C ALA A 34 -9.26 8.28 16.34
N LYS A 35 -9.04 9.36 15.56
CA LYS A 35 -9.80 10.61 15.69
C LYS A 35 -11.30 10.43 15.53
N LEU A 36 -11.72 9.59 14.57
CA LEU A 36 -13.15 9.29 14.36
C LEU A 36 -13.74 8.54 15.56
N ASN A 37 -13.00 7.58 16.12
CA ASN A 37 -13.42 6.87 17.31
C ASN A 37 -13.52 7.81 18.53
N GLU A 38 -12.52 8.68 18.73
CA GLU A 38 -12.52 9.69 19.80
C GLU A 38 -13.66 10.71 19.64
N ALA A 39 -13.96 11.12 18.42
CA ALA A 39 -15.09 12.00 18.11
C ALA A 39 -16.46 11.29 18.22
N GLY A 40 -16.49 9.98 18.46
CA GLY A 40 -17.72 9.19 18.46
C GLY A 40 -18.40 9.11 17.08
N SER A 41 -17.65 9.38 16.01
CA SER A 41 -18.15 9.37 14.64
C SER A 41 -18.42 7.93 14.20
N LYS A 42 -19.66 7.69 13.76
CA LYS A 42 -20.11 6.40 13.22
C LYS A 42 -20.20 6.42 11.69
N ASP A 43 -19.45 7.28 11.04
CA ASP A 43 -19.39 7.31 9.58
C ASP A 43 -18.77 6.00 9.07
N LYS A 44 -19.64 5.03 8.78
CA LYS A 44 -19.25 3.69 8.33
C LYS A 44 -18.51 3.76 7.01
N THR A 45 -18.92 4.64 6.09
CA THR A 45 -18.30 4.80 4.78
C THR A 45 -16.86 5.28 4.93
N LEU A 46 -16.64 6.28 5.79
CA LEU A 46 -15.31 6.81 6.04
C LEU A 46 -14.42 5.79 6.77
N LEU A 47 -14.96 5.08 7.76
CA LEU A 47 -14.23 4.02 8.45
C LEU A 47 -13.85 2.87 7.51
N GLU A 48 -14.76 2.43 6.64
CA GLU A 48 -14.49 1.38 5.66
C GLU A 48 -13.42 1.81 4.64
N TYR A 49 -13.49 3.07 4.19
CA TYR A 49 -12.47 3.66 3.32
C TYR A 49 -11.09 3.68 3.98
N LEU A 50 -10.99 4.18 5.22
CA LEU A 50 -9.73 4.25 5.95
C LEU A 50 -9.17 2.86 6.26
N ASN A 51 -10.03 1.91 6.63
CA ASN A 51 -9.62 0.51 6.81
C ASN A 51 -9.11 -0.11 5.52
N THR A 52 -9.76 0.15 4.38
CA THR A 52 -9.29 -0.31 3.08
C THR A 52 -7.90 0.25 2.76
N LYS A 53 -7.67 1.55 3.00
CA LYS A 53 -6.36 2.17 2.81
C LYS A 53 -5.29 1.59 3.73
N LYS A 54 -5.65 1.35 4.99
CA LYS A 54 -4.79 0.70 5.99
C LYS A 54 -4.34 -0.69 5.50
N ILE A 55 -5.28 -1.55 5.13
CA ILE A 55 -5.02 -2.92 4.67
C ILE A 55 -4.17 -2.91 3.40
N GLN A 56 -4.47 -2.02 2.45
CA GLN A 56 -3.68 -1.86 1.22
C GLN A 56 -2.23 -1.49 1.53
N ALA A 57 -2.01 -0.53 2.43
CA ALA A 57 -0.67 -0.14 2.83
C ALA A 57 0.08 -1.28 3.54
N GLU A 58 -0.55 -1.96 4.51
CA GLU A 58 0.04 -3.10 5.22
C GLU A 58 0.43 -4.23 4.27
N THR A 59 -0.46 -4.56 3.32
CA THR A 59 -0.22 -5.63 2.33
C THR A 59 0.95 -5.29 1.43
N GLU A 60 1.00 -4.06 0.92
CA GLU A 60 2.07 -3.65 0.01
C GLU A 60 3.42 -3.48 0.74
N ILE A 61 3.43 -2.97 1.98
CA ILE A 61 4.62 -2.95 2.84
C ILE A 61 5.14 -4.37 3.06
N ALA A 62 4.26 -5.31 3.44
CA ALA A 62 4.64 -6.70 3.65
C ALA A 62 5.24 -7.32 2.38
N ARG A 63 4.62 -7.06 1.22
CA ARG A 63 5.13 -7.49 -0.08
C ARG A 63 6.53 -6.92 -0.38
N LEU A 64 6.72 -5.61 -0.19
CA LEU A 64 8.01 -4.95 -0.46
C LEU A 64 9.11 -5.41 0.51
N ARG A 65 8.77 -5.64 1.78
CA ARG A 65 9.69 -6.19 2.78
C ARG A 65 10.06 -7.64 2.45
N ALA A 66 9.13 -8.45 1.97
CA ALA A 66 9.40 -9.82 1.52
C ALA A 66 10.27 -9.87 0.24
N LEU A 67 10.15 -8.87 -0.64
CA LEU A 67 10.93 -8.76 -1.87
C LEU A 67 12.36 -8.24 -1.69
N LYS A 68 12.71 -7.68 -0.52
CA LYS A 68 14.10 -7.39 -0.15
C LYS A 68 14.64 -8.54 0.71
N PRO A 69 15.17 -9.64 0.13
CA PRO A 69 15.97 -10.57 0.91
C PRO A 69 17.20 -9.83 1.47
N LYS A 70 17.50 -10.09 2.74
CA LYS A 70 18.71 -9.63 3.44
C LYS A 70 19.97 -9.97 2.67
#